data_AF-A0A932LKG2-F1
#
_entry.id   AF-A0A932LKG2-F1
#
_cell.length_a   1.000
_cell.length_b   1.000
_cell.length_c   1.000
_cell.angle_alpha   90.00
_cell.angle_beta   90.00
_cell.angle_gamma   90.00
#
_symmetry.space_group_name_H-M   'P 1'
#
loop_
_entity.id
_entity.type
_entity.pdbx_description
1 polymer ?
#
loop_
_entity_poly.entity_id
_entity_poly.type
_entity_poly.pdbx_seq_one_letter_code
_entity_poly.pdbx_strand_id
1 'polypeptide(L)'
;MDMHRSFWDSVASGPAVGPALDEALLRKCERKWGVTFPKTLVELLRIQNGGVVRDCEEIHSPIMPLVDDEQFNFGMCIRPLSEWADRGSLVGEKALEDVEESHGDPSLIFPLWTDGHVCHALNFNKRGPHGDPSVVYFDFECCSDREEADRFDAWLAKLLQADDRPLVDWDEAARLPCLARERFS
;
A
#
# COMPACT_ATOMS: atom_id res chain seq x y z
N MET A 1 -25.97 13.29 -10.37
CA MET A 1 -25.86 11.84 -10.60
C MET A 1 -24.60 11.45 -9.86
N ASP A 2 -24.72 10.87 -8.67
CA ASP A 2 -23.56 10.48 -7.87
C ASP A 2 -22.81 9.39 -8.64
N MET A 3 -21.70 9.79 -9.25
CA MET A 3 -20.77 8.87 -9.87
C MET A 3 -19.92 8.34 -8.72
N HIS A 4 -20.31 7.19 -8.16
CA HIS A 4 -19.53 6.51 -7.12
C HIS A 4 -18.07 6.47 -7.55
N ARG A 5 -17.21 7.23 -6.86
CA ARG A 5 -15.76 7.18 -7.10
C ARG A 5 -15.25 5.80 -6.71
N SER A 6 -14.40 5.23 -7.54
CA SER A 6 -13.77 3.93 -7.30
C SER A 6 -12.59 4.12 -6.35
N PHE A 7 -12.42 3.24 -5.35
CA PHE A 7 -11.21 3.21 -4.53
C PHE A 7 -9.92 3.07 -5.34
N TRP A 8 -9.98 2.36 -6.46
CA TRP A 8 -8.85 2.18 -7.37
C TRP A 8 -8.72 3.37 -8.34
N ASP A 9 -7.48 3.81 -8.56
CA ASP A 9 -7.12 4.80 -9.57
C ASP A 9 -7.03 4.16 -10.97
N SER A 10 -6.35 3.01 -11.03
CA SER A 10 -6.12 2.30 -12.29
C SER A 10 -7.40 1.68 -12.83
N VAL A 11 -7.57 1.74 -14.16
CA VAL A 11 -8.52 0.87 -14.88
C VAL A 11 -8.22 -0.61 -14.56
N ALA A 12 -9.24 -1.47 -14.57
CA ALA A 12 -9.18 -2.90 -14.20
C ALA A 12 -8.23 -3.78 -15.04
N SER A 13 -7.38 -3.18 -15.88
CA SER A 13 -6.38 -3.83 -16.73
C SER A 13 -4.99 -3.19 -16.63
N GLY A 14 -4.70 -2.43 -15.57
CA GLY A 14 -3.38 -1.84 -15.33
C GLY A 14 -2.31 -2.88 -14.96
N PRO A 15 -1.01 -2.55 -15.04
CA PRO A 15 0.09 -3.49 -14.75
C PRO A 15 0.13 -3.99 -13.30
N ALA A 16 -0.54 -3.29 -12.37
CA ALA A 16 -0.70 -3.68 -10.98
C ALA A 16 -2.00 -4.46 -10.70
N VAL A 17 -2.81 -4.77 -11.71
CA VAL A 17 -4.08 -5.49 -11.58
C VAL A 17 -3.89 -6.95 -12.04
N GLY A 18 -4.18 -7.89 -11.16
CA GLY A 18 -4.15 -9.32 -11.45
C GLY A 18 -5.48 -9.84 -12.02
N PRO A 19 -5.54 -11.14 -12.40
CA PRO A 19 -6.80 -11.77 -12.76
C PRO A 19 -7.80 -11.72 -11.60
N ALA A 20 -9.09 -11.77 -11.91
CA ALA A 20 -10.16 -11.76 -10.90
C ALA A 20 -9.87 -12.79 -9.79
N LEU A 21 -10.04 -12.36 -8.53
CA LEU A 21 -9.75 -13.23 -7.40
C LEU A 21 -10.76 -14.37 -7.33
N ASP A 22 -10.30 -15.58 -7.59
CA ASP A 22 -11.07 -16.79 -7.38
C ASP A 22 -10.69 -17.49 -6.06
N GLU A 23 -11.55 -18.42 -5.67
CA GLU A 23 -11.43 -19.23 -4.47
C GLU A 23 -10.21 -20.17 -4.49
N ALA A 24 -9.73 -20.57 -5.66
CA ALA A 24 -8.58 -21.45 -5.78
C ALA A 24 -7.27 -20.69 -5.50
N LEU A 25 -7.16 -19.47 -6.04
CA LEU A 25 -6.06 -18.55 -5.81
C LEU A 25 -6.01 -18.12 -4.34
N LEU A 26 -7.15 -17.71 -3.77
CA LEU A 26 -7.22 -17.34 -2.35
C LEU A 26 -6.69 -18.47 -1.45
N ARG A 27 -7.23 -19.68 -1.61
CA ARG A 27 -6.77 -20.84 -0.83
C ARG A 27 -5.32 -21.23 -1.10
N LYS A 28 -4.80 -21.01 -2.32
CA LYS A 28 -3.38 -21.24 -2.63
C LYS A 28 -2.52 -20.28 -1.81
N CYS A 29 -2.86 -18.99 -1.79
CA CYS A 29 -2.12 -17.98 -1.04
C CYS A 29 -2.21 -18.20 0.47
N GLU A 30 -3.40 -18.44 1.02
CA GLU A 30 -3.57 -18.72 2.45
C GLU A 30 -2.77 -19.95 2.92
N ARG A 31 -2.79 -21.05 2.14
CA ARG A 31 -1.96 -22.22 2.46
C ARG A 31 -0.47 -21.94 2.34
N LYS A 32 -0.06 -21.14 1.37
CA LYS A 32 1.35 -20.82 1.11
C LYS A 32 1.93 -19.98 2.25
N TRP A 33 1.19 -18.99 2.69
CA TRP A 33 1.58 -18.06 3.74
C TRP A 33 1.20 -18.53 5.15
N GLY A 34 0.40 -19.59 5.25
CA GLY A 34 -0.03 -20.15 6.54
C GLY A 34 -0.99 -19.25 7.32
N VAL A 35 -1.65 -18.30 6.65
CA VAL A 35 -2.54 -17.30 7.26
C VAL A 35 -3.95 -17.35 6.69
N THR A 36 -4.91 -16.77 7.41
CA THR A 36 -6.24 -16.44 6.88
C THR A 36 -6.31 -14.95 6.62
N PHE A 37 -6.63 -14.55 5.39
CA PHE A 37 -6.66 -13.12 5.06
C PHE A 37 -7.88 -12.44 5.68
N PRO A 38 -7.77 -11.15 6.05
CA PRO A 38 -8.90 -10.38 6.57
C PRO A 38 -10.05 -10.37 5.56
N LYS A 39 -11.28 -10.59 6.05
CA LYS A 39 -12.48 -10.61 5.20
C LYS A 39 -12.58 -9.34 4.33
N THR A 40 -12.30 -8.17 4.92
CA THR A 40 -12.35 -6.88 4.22
C THR A 40 -11.32 -6.78 3.09
N LEU A 41 -10.13 -7.35 3.25
CA LEU A 41 -9.13 -7.42 2.18
C LEU A 41 -9.62 -8.34 1.05
N VAL A 42 -10.18 -9.50 1.38
CA VAL A 42 -10.72 -10.44 0.39
C VAL A 42 -11.88 -9.81 -0.39
N GLU A 43 -12.79 -9.10 0.29
CA GLU A 43 -13.89 -8.38 -0.35
C GLU A 43 -13.38 -7.28 -1.29
N LEU A 44 -12.39 -6.49 -0.85
CA LEU A 44 -11.74 -5.48 -1.67
C LEU A 44 -11.09 -6.09 -2.94
N LEU A 45 -10.36 -7.20 -2.78
CA LEU A 45 -9.66 -7.86 -3.89
C LEU A 45 -10.60 -8.62 -4.85
N ARG A 46 -11.82 -8.94 -4.41
CA ARG A 46 -12.88 -9.46 -5.31
C ARG A 46 -13.48 -8.37 -6.18
N ILE A 47 -13.47 -7.10 -5.74
CA ILE A 47 -13.85 -5.96 -6.59
C ILE A 47 -12.78 -5.77 -7.66
N GLN A 48 -11.51 -5.70 -7.26
CA GLN A 48 -10.36 -5.69 -8.16
C GLN A 48 -9.16 -6.31 -7.46
N ASN A 49 -8.56 -7.33 -8.06
CA ASN A 49 -7.43 -8.02 -7.47
C ASN A 49 -6.16 -7.19 -7.69
N GLY A 50 -5.94 -6.22 -6.81
CA GLY A 50 -4.80 -5.30 -6.85
C GLY A 50 -5.02 -4.09 -7.75
N GLY A 51 -4.10 -3.14 -7.66
CA GLY A 51 -4.13 -1.88 -8.40
C GLY A 51 -3.52 -0.72 -7.61
N VAL A 52 -3.45 0.43 -8.27
CA VAL A 52 -3.07 1.71 -7.65
C VAL A 52 -4.26 2.24 -6.85
N VAL A 53 -4.03 2.68 -5.63
CA VAL A 53 -5.04 3.31 -4.78
C VAL A 53 -5.19 4.77 -5.18
N ARG A 54 -6.43 5.22 -5.37
CA ARG A 54 -6.77 6.59 -5.75
C ARG A 54 -6.38 7.59 -4.67
N ASP A 55 -5.85 8.74 -5.11
CA ASP A 55 -5.62 9.94 -4.29
C ASP A 55 -4.86 9.67 -2.98
N CYS A 56 -4.11 8.55 -2.94
CA CYS A 56 -3.19 8.26 -1.85
C CYS A 56 -1.87 8.94 -2.20
N GLU A 57 -1.68 10.15 -1.66
CA GLU A 57 -0.47 10.94 -1.88
C GLU A 57 0.81 10.11 -1.68
N GLU A 58 1.77 10.39 -2.54
CA GLU A 58 3.11 9.82 -2.66
C GLU A 58 3.72 9.46 -1.31
N ILE A 59 4.25 8.23 -1.18
CA ILE A 59 5.34 7.98 -0.24
C ILE A 59 6.55 8.69 -0.82
N HIS A 60 6.63 10.00 -0.58
CA HIS A 60 7.79 10.79 -0.94
C HIS A 60 9.00 10.23 -0.20
N SER A 61 9.94 9.63 -0.94
CA SER A 61 11.31 9.57 -0.45
C SER A 61 11.77 11.03 -0.30
N PRO A 62 12.15 11.47 0.91
CA PRO A 62 12.55 12.87 1.14
C PRO A 62 13.84 13.27 0.39
N ILE A 63 14.46 12.36 -0.37
CA ILE A 63 15.76 12.53 -1.02
C ILE A 63 15.65 12.80 -2.53
N MET A 64 14.48 12.60 -3.16
CA MET A 64 14.36 12.68 -4.63
C MET A 64 13.33 13.71 -5.18
N PRO A 65 13.31 14.98 -4.74
CA PRO A 65 12.48 16.02 -5.36
C PRO A 65 13.04 16.55 -6.71
N LEU A 66 14.04 15.90 -7.31
CA LEU A 66 14.78 16.40 -8.50
C LEU A 66 14.66 15.52 -9.75
N VAL A 67 13.90 14.43 -9.71
CA VAL A 67 13.62 13.62 -10.90
C VAL A 67 12.25 14.01 -11.45
N ASP A 68 12.26 14.81 -12.51
CA ASP A 68 11.11 15.26 -13.30
C ASP A 68 10.59 14.12 -14.21
N ASP A 69 10.51 12.91 -13.66
CA ASP A 69 10.16 11.70 -14.41
C ASP A 69 8.80 11.21 -13.90
N GLU A 70 7.76 11.51 -14.68
CA GLU A 70 6.40 10.94 -14.54
C GLU A 70 6.41 9.38 -14.50
N GLN A 71 7.55 8.74 -14.80
CA GLN A 71 7.78 7.30 -14.75
C GLN A 71 8.06 6.73 -13.36
N PHE A 72 8.40 7.56 -12.37
CA PHE A 72 8.75 7.10 -11.01
C PHE A 72 7.68 7.38 -9.96
N ASN A 73 6.51 7.86 -10.36
CA ASN A 73 5.40 8.09 -9.46
C ASN A 73 4.57 6.81 -9.26
N PHE A 74 5.08 5.89 -8.44
CA PHE A 74 4.28 4.76 -7.98
C PHE A 74 3.45 5.22 -6.77
N GLY A 75 2.25 5.73 -7.04
CA GLY A 75 1.22 5.86 -6.01
C GLY A 75 1.08 4.55 -5.23
N MET A 76 0.65 4.65 -3.97
CA MET A 76 0.48 3.45 -3.13
C MET A 76 -0.41 2.43 -3.84
N CYS A 77 0.04 1.18 -3.91
CA CYS A 77 -0.71 0.09 -4.54
C CYS A 77 -1.06 -0.98 -3.51
N ILE A 78 -2.03 -1.82 -3.85
CA ILE A 78 -2.16 -3.15 -3.27
C ILE A 78 -1.85 -4.13 -4.39
N ARG A 79 -0.86 -5.02 -4.19
CA ARG A 79 -0.47 -6.01 -5.20
C ARG A 79 -1.50 -7.15 -5.27
N PRO A 80 -1.72 -7.73 -6.47
CA PRO A 80 -2.63 -8.86 -6.63
C PRO A 80 -2.12 -10.09 -5.86
N LEU A 81 -3.03 -10.91 -5.32
CA LEU A 81 -2.63 -12.14 -4.63
C LEU A 81 -1.86 -13.11 -5.53
N SER A 82 -2.05 -13.05 -6.85
CA SER A 82 -1.28 -13.85 -7.81
C SER A 82 0.21 -13.55 -7.80
N GLU A 83 0.62 -12.33 -7.45
CA GLU A 83 2.05 -11.98 -7.32
C GLU A 83 2.70 -12.64 -6.10
N TRP A 84 1.91 -12.84 -5.04
CA TRP A 84 2.37 -13.44 -3.79
C TRP A 84 2.18 -14.95 -3.72
N ALA A 85 1.41 -15.53 -4.65
CA ALA A 85 1.09 -16.95 -4.65
C ALA A 85 2.34 -17.86 -4.78
N ASP A 86 3.40 -17.34 -5.40
CA ASP A 86 4.64 -18.06 -5.66
C ASP A 86 5.87 -17.42 -4.99
N ARG A 87 5.71 -16.25 -4.36
CA ARG A 87 6.76 -15.59 -3.56
C ARG A 87 6.76 -16.10 -2.11
N GLY A 88 7.93 -16.05 -1.46
CA GLY A 88 8.14 -16.60 -0.12
C GLY A 88 8.84 -15.66 0.87
N SER A 89 9.13 -14.42 0.50
CA SER A 89 9.72 -13.43 1.41
C SER A 89 9.26 -12.01 1.05
N LEU A 90 9.14 -11.18 2.08
CA LEU A 90 8.93 -9.72 1.99
C LEU A 90 10.09 -9.00 1.32
N VAL A 91 11.32 -9.40 1.67
CA VAL A 91 12.55 -8.63 1.46
C VAL A 91 13.79 -9.53 1.52
N GLY A 92 14.97 -8.96 1.22
CA GLY A 92 16.26 -9.66 1.37
C GLY A 92 16.60 -10.00 2.82
N GLU A 93 17.59 -10.88 3.03
CA GLU A 93 17.93 -11.48 4.34
C GLU A 93 18.11 -10.46 5.47
N LYS A 94 18.82 -9.35 5.23
CA LYS A 94 19.06 -8.32 6.25
C LYS A 94 17.76 -7.72 6.80
N ALA A 95 16.78 -7.47 5.94
CA ALA A 95 15.53 -6.87 6.36
C ALA A 95 14.62 -7.87 7.10
N LEU A 96 14.89 -9.17 7.04
CA LEU A 96 14.19 -10.16 7.87
C LEU A 96 14.65 -10.10 9.34
N GLU A 97 15.94 -9.85 9.58
CA GLU A 97 16.49 -9.71 10.95
C GLU A 97 15.88 -8.49 11.65
N ASP A 98 15.88 -7.32 10.98
CA ASP A 98 15.29 -6.08 11.52
C ASP A 98 13.80 -6.26 11.84
N VAL A 99 13.07 -6.98 10.99
CA VAL A 99 11.66 -7.32 11.19
C VAL A 99 11.46 -8.27 12.36
N GLU A 100 12.32 -9.28 12.51
CA GLU A 100 12.24 -10.25 13.61
C GLU A 100 12.40 -9.56 14.96
N GLU A 101 13.38 -8.65 15.08
CA GLU A 101 13.65 -7.91 16.31
C GLU A 101 12.52 -6.95 16.70
N SER A 102 11.90 -6.28 15.73
CA SER A 102 10.90 -5.22 15.95
C SER A 102 9.45 -5.74 16.02
N HIS A 103 9.12 -6.78 15.24
CA HIS A 103 7.74 -7.20 15.01
C HIS A 103 7.47 -8.69 15.21
N GLY A 104 8.48 -9.50 15.53
CA GLY A 104 8.35 -10.94 15.75
C GLY A 104 8.50 -11.72 14.44
N ASP A 105 7.92 -12.92 14.40
CA ASP A 105 8.14 -13.90 13.32
C ASP A 105 7.89 -13.28 11.92
N PRO A 106 8.93 -13.15 11.07
CA PRO A 106 8.79 -12.59 9.72
C PRO A 106 7.88 -13.43 8.81
N SER A 107 7.68 -14.72 9.10
CA SER A 107 6.75 -15.57 8.34
C SER A 107 5.28 -15.21 8.56
N LEU A 108 4.97 -14.46 9.62
CA LEU A 108 3.66 -13.92 9.95
C LEU A 108 3.46 -12.48 9.46
N ILE A 109 4.30 -12.02 8.54
CA ILE A 109 4.17 -10.71 7.91
C ILE A 109 3.91 -10.92 6.41
N PHE A 110 2.84 -10.30 5.92
CA PHE A 110 2.41 -10.43 4.52
C PHE A 110 2.46 -9.08 3.81
N PRO A 111 3.23 -8.91 2.73
CA PRO A 111 3.33 -7.65 2.01
C PRO A 111 2.04 -7.34 1.25
N LEU A 112 1.48 -6.16 1.47
CA LEU A 112 0.44 -5.59 0.60
C LEU A 112 1.09 -4.93 -0.63
N TRP A 113 2.19 -4.20 -0.39
CA TRP A 113 3.00 -3.57 -1.41
C TRP A 113 4.41 -3.28 -0.91
N THR A 114 5.36 -3.30 -1.85
CA THR A 114 6.73 -2.86 -1.64
C THR A 114 7.38 -2.50 -2.98
N ASP A 115 8.36 -1.61 -2.93
CA ASP A 115 9.30 -1.30 -4.00
C ASP A 115 10.73 -1.82 -3.71
N GLY A 116 10.92 -2.50 -2.57
CA GLY A 116 12.22 -2.97 -2.07
C GLY A 116 12.85 -2.07 -1.00
N HIS A 117 12.45 -0.80 -0.91
CA HIS A 117 12.95 0.16 0.09
C HIS A 117 11.92 0.37 1.20
N VAL A 118 10.64 0.41 0.83
CA VAL A 118 9.53 0.58 1.76
C VAL A 118 8.50 -0.53 1.57
N CYS A 119 7.72 -0.83 2.61
CA CYS A 119 6.68 -1.85 2.52
C CYS A 119 5.49 -1.55 3.44
N HIS A 120 4.27 -1.65 2.91
CA HIS A 120 3.06 -1.81 3.72
C HIS A 120 2.75 -3.30 3.84
N ALA A 121 2.56 -3.80 5.05
CA ALA A 121 2.32 -5.21 5.30
C ALA A 121 1.26 -5.46 6.38
N LEU A 122 0.60 -6.61 6.27
CA LEU A 122 -0.20 -7.19 7.33
C LEU A 122 0.74 -7.88 8.33
N ASN A 123 0.60 -7.58 9.61
CA ASN A 123 1.34 -8.25 10.68
C ASN A 123 0.39 -9.10 11.54
N PHE A 124 0.55 -10.42 11.47
CA PHE A 124 -0.26 -11.39 12.20
C PHE A 124 0.31 -11.74 13.57
N ASN A 125 1.52 -11.30 13.92
CA ASN A 125 2.21 -11.71 15.17
C ASN A 125 1.38 -11.46 16.44
N LYS A 126 0.62 -10.35 16.51
CA LYS A 126 -0.17 -10.00 17.68
C LYS A 126 -1.35 -10.94 17.95
N ARG A 127 -1.99 -11.46 16.90
CA ARG A 127 -3.26 -12.22 17.01
C ARG A 127 -3.20 -13.62 16.41
N GLY A 128 -2.03 -14.01 15.93
CA GLY A 128 -1.77 -15.28 15.27
C GLY A 128 -2.22 -15.30 13.80
N PRO A 129 -1.83 -16.35 13.06
CA PRO A 129 -2.02 -16.48 11.61
C PRO A 129 -3.48 -16.45 11.14
N HIS A 130 -4.44 -16.71 12.03
CA HIS A 130 -5.87 -16.74 11.71
C HIS A 130 -6.65 -15.61 12.40
N GLY A 131 -5.96 -14.71 13.08
CA GLY A 131 -6.54 -13.51 13.69
C GLY A 131 -6.53 -12.33 12.73
N ASP A 132 -7.21 -11.24 13.12
CA ASP A 132 -7.12 -9.99 12.38
C ASP A 132 -5.71 -9.37 12.55
N PRO A 133 -4.98 -9.10 11.46
CA PRO A 133 -3.66 -8.51 11.49
C PRO A 133 -3.73 -6.99 11.70
N SER A 134 -2.69 -6.44 12.31
CA SER A 134 -2.39 -5.01 12.22
C SER A 134 -1.78 -4.68 10.85
N VAL A 135 -1.73 -3.40 10.51
CA VAL A 135 -1.01 -2.90 9.32
C VAL A 135 0.22 -2.13 9.78
N VAL A 136 1.37 -2.50 9.23
CA VAL A 136 2.67 -1.91 9.54
C VAL A 136 3.29 -1.36 8.26
N TYR A 137 3.93 -0.21 8.38
CA TYR A 137 4.80 0.34 7.36
C TYR A 137 6.26 0.14 7.78
N PHE A 138 7.06 -0.37 6.85
CA PHE A 138 8.50 -0.56 6.98
C PHE A 138 9.24 0.41 6.07
N ASP A 139 10.26 1.06 6.62
CA ASP A 139 11.30 1.76 5.87
C ASP A 139 12.63 1.06 6.13
N PHE A 140 13.06 0.26 5.16
CA PHE A 140 14.27 -0.56 5.28
C PHE A 140 15.55 0.28 5.10
N GLU A 141 15.45 1.50 4.57
CA GLU A 141 16.60 2.39 4.41
C GLU A 141 16.85 3.21 5.67
N CYS A 142 15.79 3.69 6.30
CA CYS A 142 15.87 4.48 7.52
C CYS A 142 15.83 3.65 8.79
N CYS A 143 15.72 2.32 8.69
CA CYS A 143 15.55 1.41 9.83
C CYS A 143 14.42 1.90 10.75
N SER A 144 13.29 2.30 10.16
CA SER A 144 12.14 2.79 10.91
C SER A 144 10.88 2.08 10.48
N ASP A 145 10.18 1.51 11.44
CA ASP A 145 8.87 0.92 11.29
C ASP A 145 7.83 1.76 12.04
N ARG A 146 6.58 1.69 11.58
CA ARG A 146 5.44 2.26 12.31
C ARG A 146 4.20 1.40 12.11
N GLU A 147 3.44 1.25 13.19
CA GLU A 147 2.11 0.68 13.10
C GLU A 147 1.13 1.74 12.57
N GLU A 148 0.48 1.43 11.46
CA GLU A 148 -0.46 2.34 10.81
C GLU A 148 -1.90 2.13 11.28
N ALA A 149 -2.24 0.89 11.65
CA ALA A 149 -3.50 0.55 12.31
C ALA A 149 -3.45 -0.82 13.00
N ASP A 150 -4.22 -0.98 14.08
CA ASP A 150 -4.38 -2.28 14.77
C ASP A 150 -5.18 -3.33 13.97
N ARG A 151 -5.82 -2.92 12.87
CA ARG A 151 -6.68 -3.74 12.01
C ARG A 151 -6.66 -3.25 10.56
N PHE A 152 -6.79 -4.16 9.60
CA PHE A 152 -6.87 -3.83 8.18
C PHE A 152 -8.06 -2.94 7.80
N ASP A 153 -9.25 -3.18 8.36
CA ASP A 153 -10.45 -2.37 8.07
C ASP A 153 -10.29 -0.91 8.52
N ALA A 154 -9.68 -0.69 9.68
CA ALA A 154 -9.35 0.64 10.19
C ALA A 154 -8.30 1.35 9.32
N TRP A 155 -7.31 0.63 8.80
CA TRP A 155 -6.35 1.17 7.85
C TRP A 155 -7.01 1.57 6.53
N LEU A 156 -7.83 0.67 5.96
CA LEU A 156 -8.56 0.94 4.71
C LEU A 156 -9.50 2.15 4.84
N ALA A 157 -10.18 2.30 5.99
CA ALA A 157 -11.03 3.46 6.24
C ALA A 157 -10.24 4.78 6.25
N LYS A 158 -8.99 4.79 6.73
CA LYS A 158 -8.12 5.98 6.67
C LYS A 158 -7.75 6.34 5.23
N LEU A 159 -7.49 5.33 4.39
CA LEU A 159 -7.19 5.55 2.97
C LEU A 159 -8.40 6.13 2.23
N LEU A 160 -9.60 5.58 2.47
CA LEU A 160 -10.84 6.11 1.90
C LEU A 160 -11.13 7.54 2.36
N GLN A 161 -10.86 7.88 3.62
CA GLN A 161 -11.00 9.25 4.12
C GLN A 161 -9.98 10.23 3.52
N ALA A 162 -8.81 9.76 3.08
CA ALA A 162 -7.84 10.59 2.39
C ALA A 162 -8.32 10.96 0.97
N ASP A 163 -8.91 10.00 0.25
CA ASP A 163 -9.54 10.18 -1.06
C ASP A 163 -10.71 11.19 -1.03
N ASP A 164 -11.48 11.22 0.07
CA ASP A 164 -12.57 12.20 0.26
C ASP A 164 -12.10 13.62 0.64
N ARG A 165 -10.80 13.84 0.91
CA ARG A 165 -10.30 15.19 1.22
C ARG A 165 -10.35 16.06 -0.03
N PRO A 166 -10.79 17.32 0.07
CA PRO A 166 -10.65 18.25 -1.04
C PRO A 166 -9.16 18.37 -1.37
N LEU A 167 -8.79 18.00 -2.60
CA LEU A 167 -7.49 18.33 -3.17
C LEU A 167 -7.28 19.82 -2.99
N VAL A 168 -6.11 20.21 -2.50
CA VAL A 168 -5.74 21.62 -2.36
C VAL A 168 -5.91 22.28 -3.72
N ASP A 169 -6.81 23.25 -3.80
CA ASP A 169 -6.92 24.10 -4.98
C ASP A 169 -5.68 25.00 -5.03
N TRP A 170 -4.66 24.56 -5.76
CA TRP A 170 -3.43 25.32 -5.95
C TRP A 170 -3.66 26.67 -6.65
N ASP A 171 -4.84 26.91 -7.26
CA ASP A 171 -5.22 28.24 -7.75
C ASP A 171 -5.36 29.25 -6.60
N GLU A 172 -5.61 28.81 -5.37
CA GLU A 172 -5.62 29.67 -4.18
C GLU A 172 -4.20 30.07 -3.77
N ALA A 173 -3.24 29.14 -3.82
CA ALA A 173 -1.82 29.41 -3.58
C ALA A 173 -1.23 30.32 -4.67
N ALA A 174 -1.62 30.15 -5.93
CA ALA A 174 -1.19 31.01 -7.04
C ALA A 174 -1.69 32.47 -6.91
N ARG A 175 -2.67 32.73 -6.04
CA ARG A 175 -3.18 34.09 -5.72
C ARG A 175 -2.47 34.73 -4.53
N LEU A 176 -1.58 34.00 -3.83
CA LEU A 176 -0.78 34.57 -2.75
C LEU A 176 0.26 35.56 -3.32
N PRO A 177 0.32 36.81 -2.81
CA PRO A 177 1.23 37.83 -3.32
C PRO A 177 2.72 37.45 -3.29
N CYS A 178 3.10 36.50 -2.45
CA CYS A 178 4.49 36.02 -2.32
C CYS A 178 4.94 35.09 -3.47
N LEU A 179 4.02 34.54 -4.26
CA LEU A 179 4.31 33.64 -5.38
C LEU A 179 4.27 34.35 -6.75
N ALA A 180 4.08 35.67 -6.77
CA ALA A 180 4.07 36.47 -7.99
C ALA A 180 5.49 36.70 -8.56
N ARG A 181 5.96 35.71 -9.33
CA ARG A 181 6.94 35.78 -10.44
C ARG A 181 8.28 36.50 -10.19
N GLU A 182 9.36 35.72 -10.09
CA GLU A 182 10.60 36.12 -10.77
C GLU A 182 10.38 35.99 -12.28
N ARG A 183 10.17 37.11 -12.96
CA ARG A 183 10.33 37.19 -14.40
C ARG A 183 11.83 37.35 -14.67
N PHE A 184 12.49 36.30 -15.14
CA PHE A 184 13.83 36.42 -15.71
C PHE A 184 13.76 37.38 -16.90
N SER A 185 14.51 38.49 -16.79
CA SER A 185 14.80 39.44 -17.86
C SER A 185 15.98 38.99 -18.69
#